data_AF-A0A2J6R760-F1
#
_entry.id   AF-A0A2J6R760-F1
#
_cell.length_a   1.000
_cell.length_b   1.000
_cell.length_c   1.000
_cell.angle_alpha   90.00
_cell.angle_beta   90.00
_cell.angle_gamma   90.00
#
_symmetry.space_group_name_H-M   'P 1'
#
loop_
_entity.id
_entity.type
_entity.pdbx_description
1 polymer ?
#
loop_
_entity_poly.entity_id
_entity_poly.type
_entity_poly.pdbx_seq_one_letter_code
_entity_poly.pdbx_strand_id
1 'polypeptide(L)'
;MPFEDVLEKTVENRGFCVTENGYFGLVPRRARVGDHIIVLFGGCTPFVVRERKGWDSPSSEKCYWQLVGEAYVHGMMDGEALAGLKEGESSEEFILV
;
A
#
# COMPACT_ATOMS: atom_id res chain seq x y z
N MET A 1 17.09 -20.37 13.88
CA MET A 1 17.44 -19.02 13.39
C MET A 1 17.27 -18.09 14.59
N PRO A 2 18.31 -17.37 15.03
CA PRO A 2 18.19 -16.30 16.03
C PRO A 2 17.12 -15.27 15.65
N PHE A 3 16.51 -14.63 16.65
CA PHE A 3 15.49 -13.58 16.44
C PHE A 3 16.04 -12.38 15.64
N GLU A 4 17.28 -12.00 15.93
CA GLU A 4 17.98 -10.89 15.28
C GLU A 4 18.09 -11.09 13.76
N ASP A 5 18.48 -12.28 13.32
CA ASP A 5 18.58 -12.64 11.90
C ASP A 5 17.24 -12.52 11.15
N VAL A 6 16.13 -12.88 11.82
CA VAL A 6 14.79 -12.81 11.22
C VAL A 6 14.36 -11.36 11.10
N LEU A 7 14.59 -10.57 12.16
CA LEU A 7 14.26 -9.16 12.17
C LEU A 7 15.02 -8.42 11.08
N GLU A 8 16.35 -8.60 11.01
CA GLU A 8 17.21 -7.97 10.03
C GLU A 8 16.73 -8.28 8.60
N LYS A 9 16.51 -9.55 8.27
CA LYS A 9 16.01 -9.96 6.93
C LYS A 9 14.63 -9.42 6.59
N THR A 10 13.75 -9.30 7.57
CA THR A 10 12.34 -8.90 7.35
C THR A 10 12.22 -7.39 7.16
N VAL A 11 13.09 -6.61 7.82
CA VAL A 11 13.14 -5.14 7.67
C VAL A 11 14.12 -4.71 6.58
N GLU A 12 14.98 -5.61 6.09
CA GLU A 12 15.87 -5.36 4.97
C GLU A 12 15.06 -4.87 3.75
N ASN A 13 15.49 -3.77 3.15
CA ASN A 13 14.80 -3.10 2.04
C ASN A 13 13.38 -2.59 2.35
N ARG A 14 13.04 -2.36 3.62
CA ARG A 14 11.83 -1.64 4.03
C ARG A 14 12.17 -0.31 4.70
N GLY A 15 11.27 0.66 4.56
CA GLY A 15 11.30 1.94 5.23
C GLY A 15 10.12 2.07 6.20
N PHE A 16 10.34 2.74 7.32
CA PHE A 16 9.25 3.11 8.22
C PHE A 16 8.46 4.28 7.63
N CYS A 17 7.13 4.21 7.69
CA CYS A 17 6.25 5.30 7.28
C CYS A 17 5.20 5.63 8.33
N VAL A 18 4.71 6.86 8.27
CA VAL A 18 3.48 7.31 8.94
C VAL A 18 2.58 7.91 7.85
N THR A 19 1.32 7.50 7.80
CA THR A 19 0.33 8.00 6.84
C THR A 19 -0.33 9.26 7.37
N GLU A 20 -0.98 10.02 6.49
CA GLU A 20 -1.73 11.24 6.86
C GLU A 20 -2.86 10.97 7.86
N ASN A 21 -3.43 9.76 7.80
CA ASN A 21 -4.48 9.31 8.72
C ASN A 21 -3.93 8.75 10.06
N GLY A 22 -2.62 8.87 10.30
CA GLY A 22 -1.98 8.46 11.56
C GLY A 22 -1.63 6.97 11.68
N TYR A 23 -1.80 6.18 10.62
CA TYR A 23 -1.32 4.79 10.60
C TYR A 23 0.21 4.76 10.44
N PHE A 24 0.86 3.70 10.90
CA PHE A 24 2.29 3.49 10.71
C PHE A 24 2.61 2.08 10.26
N GLY A 25 3.75 1.91 9.57
CA GLY A 25 4.08 0.64 8.96
C GLY A 25 5.47 0.56 8.35
N LEU A 26 5.73 -0.57 7.71
CA LEU A 26 6.92 -0.84 6.93
C LEU A 26 6.53 -0.96 5.45
N VAL A 27 7.09 -0.08 4.63
CA VAL A 27 6.83 0.02 3.18
C VAL A 27 8.08 -0.36 2.38
N PRO A 28 7.98 -0.71 1.10
CA PRO A 28 9.15 -0.97 0.26
C PRO A 28 10.09 0.24 0.26
N ARG A 29 11.41 0.02 0.20
CA ARG A 29 12.42 1.11 0.16
C ARG A 29 12.20 2.15 -0.95
N ARG A 30 11.49 1.77 -2.01
CA ARG A 30 11.13 2.63 -3.16
C ARG A 30 9.86 3.47 -2.94
N ALA A 31 9.17 3.29 -1.82
CA ALA A 31 8.05 4.12 -1.42
C ALA A 31 8.52 5.55 -1.11
N ARG A 32 7.65 6.53 -1.34
CA ARG A 32 7.93 7.95 -1.09
C ARG A 32 6.66 8.68 -0.65
N VAL A 33 6.85 9.89 -0.11
CA VAL A 33 5.73 10.79 0.22
C VAL A 33 4.90 11.05 -1.04
N GLY A 34 3.58 10.93 -0.90
CA GLY A 34 2.61 10.99 -2.00
C GLY A 34 2.26 9.64 -2.63
N ASP A 35 2.90 8.54 -2.20
CA ASP A 35 2.38 7.20 -2.50
C ASP A 35 1.19 6.88 -1.58
N HIS A 36 0.29 6.02 -2.08
CA HIS A 36 -0.93 5.63 -1.39
C HIS A 36 -0.81 4.20 -0.85
N ILE A 37 -1.40 3.94 0.31
CA ILE A 37 -1.55 2.60 0.85
C ILE A 37 -2.99 2.15 0.61
N ILE A 38 -3.15 1.00 -0.02
CA ILE A 38 -4.44 0.41 -0.35
C ILE A 38 -4.53 -1.03 0.16
N VAL A 39 -5.74 -1.52 0.33
CA VAL A 39 -6.01 -2.96 0.44
C VAL A 39 -6.90 -3.34 -0.73
N LEU A 40 -6.45 -4.32 -1.52
CA LEU A 40 -7.23 -4.82 -2.65
C LEU A 40 -8.42 -5.64 -2.11
N PHE A 41 -9.59 -5.49 -2.72
CA PHE A 41 -10.79 -6.24 -2.32
C PHE A 41 -10.53 -7.75 -2.32
N GLY A 42 -10.94 -8.42 -1.25
CA GLY A 42 -10.68 -9.84 -1.02
C GLY A 42 -9.26 -10.17 -0.55
N GLY A 43 -8.37 -9.18 -0.42
CA GLY A 43 -7.02 -9.33 0.13
C GLY A 43 -6.95 -9.06 1.65
N CYS A 44 -5.89 -9.54 2.27
CA CYS A 44 -5.56 -9.28 3.69
C CYS A 44 -4.23 -8.53 3.89
N THR A 45 -3.60 -8.09 2.79
CA THR A 45 -2.28 -7.44 2.78
C THR A 45 -2.39 -6.04 2.17
N PRO A 46 -1.87 -4.99 2.84
CA PRO A 46 -1.72 -3.66 2.28
C PRO A 46 -0.67 -3.61 1.17
N PHE A 47 -0.90 -2.73 0.20
CA PHE A 47 0.02 -2.43 -0.90
C PHE A 47 0.25 -0.94 -1.01
N VAL A 48 1.48 -0.56 -1.34
CA VAL A 48 1.83 0.78 -1.76
C VAL A 48 1.60 0.89 -3.27
N VAL A 49 0.84 1.90 -3.69
CA VAL A 49 0.61 2.27 -5.09
C VAL A 49 0.97 3.73 -5.33
N ARG A 50 1.29 4.06 -6.58
CA ARG A 50 1.71 5.40 -6.98
C ARG A 50 0.96 5.85 -8.21
N GLU A 51 0.37 7.03 -8.16
CA GLU A 51 -0.32 7.62 -9.31
C GLU A 51 0.64 7.85 -10.50
N ARG A 52 0.18 7.51 -11.70
CA ARG A 52 0.89 7.64 -12.98
C ARG A 52 0.00 8.36 -13.98
N LYS A 53 0.05 9.69 -13.98
CA LYS A 53 -0.63 10.52 -14.97
C LYS A 53 0.01 10.35 -16.35
N GLY A 54 -0.83 10.25 -17.39
CA GLY A 54 -0.40 10.20 -18.78
C GLY A 54 0.44 8.98 -19.16
N TRP A 55 0.20 7.83 -18.50
CA TRP A 55 0.92 6.58 -18.78
C TRP A 55 0.69 6.07 -20.22
N ASP A 56 -0.54 6.15 -20.71
CA ASP A 56 -0.94 5.76 -22.06
C ASP A 56 -0.77 6.91 -23.08
N SER A 57 -1.13 8.14 -22.68
CA SER A 57 -0.98 9.36 -23.48
C SER A 57 -0.95 10.60 -22.59
N PRO A 58 -0.15 11.65 -22.91
CA PRO A 58 -0.12 12.92 -22.16
C PRO A 58 -1.49 13.63 -22.04
N SER A 59 -2.43 13.34 -22.94
CA SER A 59 -3.77 13.94 -22.96
C SER A 59 -4.87 13.04 -22.38
N SER A 60 -4.51 11.88 -21.82
CA SER A 60 -5.50 10.95 -21.24
C SER A 60 -5.96 11.44 -19.88
N GLU A 61 -7.28 11.47 -19.67
CA GLU A 61 -7.89 11.72 -18.36
C GLU A 61 -7.90 10.46 -17.48
N LYS A 62 -7.44 9.31 -18.00
CA LYS A 62 -7.38 8.06 -17.24
C LYS A 62 -6.31 8.12 -16.16
N CYS A 63 -6.69 7.67 -14.97
CA CYS A 63 -5.77 7.51 -13.85
C CYS A 63 -5.20 6.09 -13.84
N TYR A 64 -3.88 5.98 -13.92
CA TYR A 64 -3.15 4.72 -13.82
C TYR A 64 -2.35 4.70 -12.52
N TRP A 65 -2.16 3.52 -11.98
CA TRP A 65 -1.47 3.32 -10.71
C TRP A 65 -0.37 2.30 -10.88
N GLN A 66 0.84 2.66 -10.49
CA GLN A 66 1.95 1.73 -10.44
C GLN A 66 1.96 0.98 -9.11
N LEU A 67 2.11 -0.34 -9.14
CA LEU A 67 2.34 -1.12 -7.93
C LEU A 67 3.77 -0.89 -7.39
N VAL A 68 3.86 -0.28 -6.20
CA VAL A 68 5.11 -0.05 -5.47
C VAL A 68 5.48 -1.25 -4.57
N GLY A 69 4.51 -2.09 -4.22
CA GLY A 69 4.73 -3.38 -3.56
C GLY A 69 4.01 -3.48 -2.24
N GLU A 70 4.10 -4.66 -1.61
CA GLU A 70 3.45 -4.94 -0.33
C GLU A 70 3.99 -4.10 0.82
N ALA A 71 3.13 -3.81 1.79
CA ALA A 71 3.47 -3.13 3.02
C ALA A 71 2.92 -3.88 4.24
N TYR A 72 3.66 -3.81 5.34
CA TYR A 72 3.08 -4.06 6.65
C TYR A 72 2.52 -2.73 7.16
N VAL A 73 1.24 -2.69 7.54
CA VAL A 73 0.67 -1.53 8.21
C VAL A 73 -0.10 -1.98 9.42
N HIS A 74 0.24 -1.39 10.56
CA HIS A 74 -0.38 -1.72 11.82
C HIS A 74 -1.88 -1.37 11.79
N GLY A 75 -2.74 -2.33 12.13
CA GLY A 75 -4.20 -2.14 12.09
C GLY A 75 -4.86 -2.39 10.73
N MET A 76 -4.10 -2.81 9.70
CA MET A 76 -4.63 -3.05 8.35
C MET A 76 -4.26 -4.41 7.74
N MET A 77 -3.50 -5.22 8.47
CA MET A 77 -3.12 -6.58 8.08
C MET A 77 -4.21 -7.58 8.46
N ASP A 78 -4.07 -8.84 8.03
CA ASP A 78 -4.89 -9.97 8.50
C ASP A 78 -6.41 -9.73 8.32
N GLY A 79 -6.78 -8.93 7.32
CA GLY A 79 -8.17 -8.61 7.00
C GLY A 79 -8.81 -7.54 7.91
N GLU A 80 -8.07 -6.96 8.86
CA GLU A 80 -8.55 -5.90 9.76
C GLU A 80 -9.11 -4.70 8.99
N ALA A 81 -8.45 -4.34 7.89
CA ALA A 81 -8.87 -3.24 7.02
C ALA A 81 -10.28 -3.45 6.43
N LEU A 82 -10.64 -4.69 6.08
CA LEU A 82 -11.94 -5.02 5.52
C LEU A 82 -12.98 -5.34 6.59
N ALA A 83 -12.57 -5.88 7.75
CA ALA A 83 -13.46 -6.18 8.87
C ALA A 83 -14.12 -4.92 9.46
N GLY A 84 -13.46 -3.76 9.35
CA GLY A 84 -14.00 -2.47 9.77
C GLY A 84 -14.96 -1.83 8.77
N LEU A 85 -15.06 -2.34 7.53
CA LEU A 85 -15.87 -1.71 6.50
C LEU A 85 -17.36 -1.81 6.85
N LYS A 86 -18.02 -0.66 6.91
CA LYS A 86 -19.49 -0.61 7.04
C LYS A 86 -20.14 -0.73 5.66
N GLU A 87 -21.35 -1.28 5.63
CA GLU A 87 -22.21 -1.27 4.44
C GLU A 87 -22.37 0.18 3.94
N GLY A 88 -21.84 0.47 2.74
CA GLY A 88 -21.87 1.80 2.13
C GLY A 88 -20.53 2.55 2.09
N GLU A 89 -19.43 1.99 2.60
CA GLU A 89 -18.10 2.55 2.36
C GLU A 89 -17.66 2.30 0.91
N SER A 90 -17.22 3.38 0.24
CA SER A 90 -16.99 3.41 -1.20
C SER A 90 -15.71 2.68 -1.59
N SER A 91 -15.85 1.66 -2.43
CA SER A 91 -14.75 1.05 -3.19
C SER A 91 -14.39 1.92 -4.39
N GLU A 92 -13.11 2.15 -4.64
CA GLU A 92 -12.62 2.76 -5.89
C GLU A 92 -12.04 1.70 -6.82
N GLU A 93 -12.47 1.71 -8.08
CA GLU A 93 -11.86 0.91 -9.15
C GLU A 93 -10.74 1.70 -9.84
N PHE A 94 -9.61 1.06 -10.08
CA PHE A 94 -8.46 1.70 -10.72
C PHE A 94 -7.63 0.71 -11.55
N ILE A 95 -6.83 1.25 -12.48
CA ILE A 95 -6.01 0.45 -13.39
C ILE A 95 -4.58 0.37 -12.85
N LEU A 96 -4.10 -0.85 -12.60
CA LEU A 96 -2.70 -1.13 -12.26
C LEU A 96 -1.84 -1.26 -13.53
N VAL A 97 -0.65 -0.64 -13.51
CA VAL A 97 0.36 -0.66 -14.58
C VAL A 97 1.77 -1.00 -14.09
#